data_AF-T1SFV3-F1
#
_entry.id   AF-T1SFV3-F1
#
_cell.length_a   1.000
_cell.length_b   1.000
_cell.length_c   1.000
_cell.angle_alpha   90.00
_cell.angle_beta   90.00
_cell.angle_gamma   90.00
#
_symmetry.space_group_name_H-M   'P 1'
#
loop_
_entity.id
_entity.type
_entity.pdbx_description
1 polymer ?
#
loop_
_entity_poly.entity_id
_entity_poly.type
_entity_poly.pdbx_seq_one_letter_code
_entity_poly.pdbx_strand_id
1 'polypeptide(L)'
;MTLRELSVYPNCMKTLAPLGCLPTVKQEHQLAGDACYETLNQIPKQHNDKIRPMLKDLALNYSGFQYTVLDFYRAISRRLVKDPEAAFNSYRFSNTIDSCCGIGSNNAFGCGYINVHSTLCEYPREYLFFDSQHNTQKANEEIANLFFSCDKDIVGPMTLRRAAAEVGKRKRPESFSPTVEKLAARVKMEEEEEGEEGNYDTVEMTADKAPPLTPSSWMGFWDVGGDGIFSVPPLSPTSPNFSVISVS
;
A
#
# COMPACT_ATOMS: atom_id res chain seq x y z
N MET A 1 -12.69 -11.30 -1.43
CA MET A 1 -13.24 -9.95 -1.21
C MET A 1 -14.57 -9.85 -1.93
N THR A 2 -15.65 -9.56 -1.23
CA THR A 2 -17.01 -9.47 -1.77
C THR A 2 -17.42 -8.02 -2.02
N LEU A 3 -18.39 -7.80 -2.92
CA LEU A 3 -18.87 -6.46 -3.28
C LEU A 3 -19.42 -5.65 -2.09
N ARG A 4 -19.83 -6.31 -0.99
CA ARG A 4 -20.26 -5.64 0.24
C ARG A 4 -19.12 -5.05 1.07
N GLU A 5 -17.89 -5.56 0.95
CA GLU A 5 -16.73 -5.01 1.68
C GLU A 5 -16.24 -3.70 1.02
N LEU A 6 -16.30 -3.64 -0.31
CA LEU A 6 -15.88 -2.47 -1.12
C LEU A 6 -16.72 -1.21 -0.89
N SER A 7 -17.92 -1.31 -0.31
CA SER A 7 -18.77 -0.15 -0.02
C SER A 7 -18.50 0.49 1.34
N VAL A 8 -17.84 -0.20 2.27
CA VAL A 8 -17.66 0.25 3.66
C VAL A 8 -16.56 1.30 3.79
N TYR A 9 -15.46 1.16 3.05
CA TYR A 9 -14.29 2.04 3.11
C TYR A 9 -13.92 2.66 1.75
N PRO A 10 -13.25 3.83 1.71
CA PRO A 10 -12.73 4.41 0.49
C PRO A 10 -11.63 3.55 -0.14
N ASN A 11 -11.85 3.12 -1.37
CA ASN A 11 -10.92 2.28 -2.11
C ASN A 11 -9.76 3.12 -2.66
N CYS A 12 -8.54 2.77 -2.26
CA CYS A 12 -7.34 3.56 -2.51
C CYS A 12 -6.48 2.88 -3.57
N MET A 13 -6.65 3.30 -4.83
CA MET A 13 -5.93 2.72 -5.96
C MET A 13 -4.72 3.58 -6.31
N LYS A 14 -3.62 2.93 -6.74
CA LYS A 14 -2.42 3.60 -7.23
C LYS A 14 -2.22 3.23 -8.71
N THR A 15 -1.84 4.18 -9.54
CA THR A 15 -1.41 3.90 -10.92
C THR A 15 -0.05 3.16 -10.91
N LEU A 16 0.30 2.49 -12.01
CA LEU A 16 1.63 1.92 -12.19
C LEU A 16 2.67 3.03 -12.41
N ALA A 17 3.89 2.83 -11.89
CA ALA A 17 5.04 3.71 -12.13
C ALA A 17 5.47 3.72 -13.61
N PRO A 18 6.28 4.71 -14.05
CA PRO A 18 6.97 4.66 -15.34
C PRO A 18 8.02 3.52 -15.34
N LEU A 19 7.59 2.31 -15.67
CA LEU A 19 8.43 1.09 -15.64
C LEU A 19 9.70 1.24 -16.47
N GLY A 20 9.64 1.94 -17.62
CA GLY A 20 10.78 2.22 -18.47
C GLY A 20 11.87 3.08 -17.82
N CYS A 21 11.58 3.74 -16.70
CA CYS A 21 12.51 4.60 -15.97
C CYS A 21 13.13 3.93 -14.72
N LEU A 22 12.78 2.67 -14.42
CA LEU A 22 13.35 1.96 -13.27
C LEU A 22 14.86 1.69 -13.48
N PRO A 23 15.71 1.77 -12.44
CA PRO A 23 17.14 1.50 -12.57
C PRO A 23 17.46 0.14 -13.22
N THR A 24 16.70 -0.92 -12.93
CA THR A 24 16.89 -2.25 -13.56
C THR A 24 16.79 -2.17 -15.09
N VAL A 25 15.77 -1.47 -15.59
CA VAL A 25 15.49 -1.33 -17.02
C VAL A 25 16.54 -0.46 -17.70
N LYS A 26 17.00 0.59 -17.02
CA LYS A 26 18.08 1.46 -17.51
C LYS A 26 19.40 0.70 -17.62
N GLN A 27 19.72 -0.14 -16.64
CA GLN A 27 20.90 -1.00 -16.64
C GLN A 27 20.82 -2.10 -17.72
N GLU A 28 19.70 -2.81 -17.82
CA GLU A 28 19.45 -3.85 -18.82
C GLU A 28 19.56 -3.32 -20.26
N HIS A 29 18.96 -2.16 -20.54
CA HIS A 29 18.98 -1.51 -21.86
C HIS A 29 20.14 -0.52 -22.07
N GLN A 30 21.11 -0.45 -21.15
CA GLN A 30 22.29 0.43 -21.21
C GLN A 30 21.95 1.91 -21.51
N LEU A 31 20.93 2.44 -20.84
CA LEU A 31 20.44 3.80 -21.03
C LEU A 31 21.30 4.84 -20.29
N ALA A 32 21.67 5.91 -20.99
CA ALA A 32 22.46 7.00 -20.42
C ALA A 32 21.59 8.05 -19.71
N GLY A 33 22.08 8.56 -18.58
CA GLY A 33 21.53 9.75 -17.91
C GLY A 33 20.06 9.62 -17.51
N ASP A 34 19.25 10.58 -17.95
CA ASP A 34 17.82 10.70 -17.65
C ASP A 34 16.91 9.88 -18.60
N ALA A 35 17.48 9.12 -19.54
CA ALA A 35 16.72 8.36 -20.51
C ALA A 35 15.91 7.22 -19.86
N CYS A 36 14.72 6.95 -20.43
CA CYS A 36 13.85 5.83 -20.06
C CYS A 36 13.51 4.98 -21.28
N TYR A 37 13.30 3.68 -21.08
CA TYR A 37 12.91 2.76 -22.14
C TYR A 37 11.41 2.92 -22.48
N GLU A 38 11.13 3.76 -23.48
CA GLU A 38 9.76 4.20 -23.77
C GLU A 38 8.83 3.08 -24.24
N THR A 39 9.35 2.03 -24.88
CA THR A 39 8.57 0.83 -25.23
C THR A 39 7.94 0.19 -23.99
N LEU A 40 8.69 0.09 -22.89
CA LEU A 40 8.17 -0.48 -21.64
C LEU A 40 7.22 0.48 -20.90
N ASN A 41 7.36 1.80 -21.10
CA ASN A 41 6.41 2.80 -20.60
C ASN A 41 5.03 2.74 -21.29
N GLN A 42 4.88 2.08 -22.44
CA GLN A 42 3.57 1.85 -23.07
C GLN A 42 2.63 1.04 -22.14
N ILE A 43 3.15 0.02 -21.46
CA ILE A 43 2.36 -0.86 -20.58
C ILE A 43 1.71 -0.10 -19.42
N PRO A 44 2.44 0.64 -18.56
CA PRO A 44 1.82 1.40 -17.48
C PRO A 44 0.91 2.51 -18.02
N LYS A 45 1.20 3.15 -19.15
CA LYS A 45 0.29 4.15 -19.77
C LYS A 45 -1.08 3.51 -20.09
N GLN A 46 -1.10 2.44 -20.89
CA GLN A 46 -2.32 1.73 -21.27
C GLN A 46 -3.10 1.16 -20.08
N HIS A 47 -2.40 0.74 -19.02
CA HIS A 47 -3.03 0.30 -17.77
C HIS A 47 -3.66 1.48 -17.02
N ASN A 48 -2.92 2.57 -16.84
CA ASN A 48 -3.32 3.74 -16.06
C ASN A 48 -4.51 4.48 -16.70
N ASP A 49 -4.56 4.52 -18.03
CA ASP A 49 -5.69 5.07 -18.79
C ASP A 49 -7.02 4.34 -18.51
N LYS A 50 -6.96 3.05 -18.16
CA LYS A 50 -8.15 2.21 -17.88
C LYS A 50 -8.63 2.28 -16.43
N ILE A 51 -7.74 2.53 -15.45
CA ILE A 51 -8.10 2.57 -14.02
C ILE A 51 -9.22 3.59 -13.75
N ARG A 52 -9.08 4.82 -14.24
CA ARG A 52 -10.04 5.90 -13.91
C ARG A 52 -11.44 5.66 -14.49
N PRO A 53 -11.61 5.24 -15.77
CA PRO A 53 -12.89 4.78 -16.31
C PRO A 53 -13.47 3.59 -15.53
N MET A 54 -12.70 2.52 -15.33
CA MET A 54 -13.19 1.32 -14.63
C MET A 54 -13.73 1.61 -13.23
N LEU A 55 -13.03 2.44 -12.44
CA LEU A 55 -13.48 2.81 -11.10
C LEU A 55 -14.68 3.76 -11.13
N LYS A 56 -14.82 4.60 -12.17
CA LYS A 56 -16.02 5.43 -12.38
C LYS A 56 -17.23 4.55 -12.67
N ASP A 57 -17.10 3.59 -13.58
CA ASP A 57 -18.18 2.66 -13.94
C ASP A 57 -18.56 1.79 -12.74
N LEU A 58 -17.58 1.37 -11.93
CA LEU A 58 -17.82 0.68 -10.66
C LEU A 58 -18.59 1.56 -9.66
N ALA A 59 -18.24 2.85 -9.55
CA ALA A 59 -18.95 3.80 -8.69
C ALA A 59 -20.39 4.11 -9.15
N LEU A 60 -20.66 4.03 -10.46
CA LEU A 60 -22.01 4.18 -11.01
C LEU A 60 -22.88 2.94 -10.75
N ASN A 61 -22.28 1.74 -10.83
CA ASN A 61 -23.00 0.48 -10.65
C ASN A 61 -23.21 0.08 -9.16
N TYR A 62 -22.38 0.57 -8.24
CA TYR A 62 -22.44 0.21 -6.82
C TYR A 62 -22.62 1.43 -5.92
N SER A 63 -23.86 1.63 -5.45
CA SER A 63 -24.19 2.74 -4.55
C SER A 63 -23.37 2.68 -3.26
N GLY A 64 -22.77 3.82 -2.90
CA GLY A 64 -21.90 3.93 -1.74
C GLY A 64 -20.45 3.48 -1.95
N PHE A 65 -20.09 2.93 -3.12
CA PHE A 65 -18.70 2.72 -3.51
C PHE A 65 -17.98 4.07 -3.63
N GLN A 66 -16.92 4.24 -2.85
CA GLN A 66 -16.06 5.42 -2.91
C GLN A 66 -14.66 5.00 -3.31
N TYR A 67 -14.00 5.80 -4.14
CA TYR A 67 -12.63 5.55 -4.55
C TYR A 67 -11.80 6.83 -4.66
N THR A 68 -10.50 6.65 -4.57
CA THR A 68 -9.49 7.63 -4.92
C THR A 68 -8.37 6.95 -5.70
N VAL A 69 -7.78 7.68 -6.66
CA VAL A 69 -6.64 7.21 -7.43
C VAL A 69 -5.47 8.15 -7.19
N LEU A 70 -4.39 7.61 -6.63
CA LEU A 70 -3.06 8.21 -6.63
C LEU A 70 -2.44 8.02 -8.02
N ASP A 71 -2.16 9.11 -8.72
CA ASP A 71 -1.35 9.13 -9.93
C ASP A 71 0.15 8.98 -9.56
N PHE A 72 0.50 7.75 -9.17
CA PHE A 72 1.85 7.34 -8.81
C PHE A 72 2.81 7.43 -10.00
N TYR A 73 2.34 7.16 -11.23
CA TYR A 73 3.09 7.45 -12.46
C TYR A 73 3.62 8.89 -12.44
N ARG A 74 2.70 9.87 -12.32
CA ARG A 74 3.03 11.29 -12.29
C ARG A 74 3.84 11.68 -11.05
N ALA A 75 3.57 11.08 -9.89
CA ALA A 75 4.33 11.32 -8.66
C ALA A 75 5.81 10.91 -8.78
N ILE A 76 6.11 9.84 -9.52
CA ILE A 76 7.48 9.42 -9.84
C ILE A 76 8.04 10.25 -11.00
N SER A 77 7.31 10.42 -12.11
CA SER A 77 7.79 11.20 -13.27
C SER A 77 8.15 12.65 -12.93
N ARG A 78 7.43 13.29 -12.00
CA ARG A 78 7.78 14.64 -11.51
C ARG A 78 9.10 14.67 -10.73
N ARG A 79 9.58 13.56 -10.17
CA ARG A 79 10.86 13.44 -9.45
C ARG A 79 12.03 13.06 -10.36
N LEU A 80 11.76 12.41 -11.50
CA LEU A 80 12.74 12.07 -12.55
C LEU A 80 13.10 13.31 -13.41
N VAL A 81 13.36 14.46 -12.79
CA VAL A 81 13.62 15.72 -13.50
C VAL A 81 14.96 15.63 -14.24
N LYS A 82 14.97 16.03 -15.51
CA LYS A 82 16.16 15.98 -16.38
C LYS A 82 17.33 16.83 -15.88
N ASP A 83 17.00 17.94 -15.22
CA ASP A 83 17.94 18.84 -14.57
C ASP A 83 18.11 18.46 -13.09
N PRO A 84 19.32 18.03 -12.65
CA PRO A 84 19.60 17.72 -11.26
C PRO A 84 19.40 18.90 -10.29
N GLU A 85 19.63 20.13 -10.74
CA GLU A 85 19.46 21.31 -9.87
C GLU A 85 17.97 21.54 -9.60
N ALA A 86 17.12 21.49 -10.63
CA ALA A 86 15.66 21.51 -10.47
C ALA A 86 15.13 20.30 -9.68
N ALA A 87 15.70 19.10 -9.86
CA ALA A 87 15.34 17.90 -9.08
C ALA A 87 15.60 18.11 -7.58
N PHE A 88 16.80 18.56 -7.24
CA PHE A 88 17.20 18.83 -5.86
C PHE A 88 16.41 19.99 -5.25
N ASN A 89 16.23 21.10 -5.97
CA ASN A 89 15.48 22.25 -5.47
C ASN A 89 14.01 21.92 -5.19
N SER A 90 13.39 21.08 -6.04
CA SER A 90 11.96 20.70 -5.92
C SER A 90 11.71 19.59 -4.91
N TYR A 91 12.54 18.52 -4.94
CA TYR A 91 12.31 17.28 -4.19
C TYR A 91 13.47 16.82 -3.32
N ARG A 92 14.60 17.54 -3.30
CA ARG A 92 15.78 17.24 -2.44
C ARG A 92 16.32 15.82 -2.65
N PHE A 93 16.32 15.35 -3.89
CA PHE A 93 17.07 14.16 -4.31
C PHE A 93 18.27 14.61 -5.13
N SER A 94 19.47 14.12 -4.81
CA SER A 94 20.69 14.36 -5.60
C SER A 94 20.88 13.27 -6.67
N ASN A 95 20.35 12.06 -6.43
CA ASN A 95 20.33 10.99 -7.43
C ASN A 95 18.91 10.43 -7.65
N THR A 96 18.45 10.47 -8.90
CA THR A 96 17.16 9.94 -9.37
C THR A 96 17.32 8.95 -10.54
N ILE A 97 18.56 8.59 -10.85
CA ILE A 97 18.99 7.80 -12.01
C ILE A 97 19.41 6.39 -11.57
N ASP A 98 20.14 6.30 -10.46
CA ASP A 98 20.72 5.08 -9.91
C ASP A 98 20.05 4.69 -8.59
N SER A 99 20.25 3.43 -8.21
CA SER A 99 19.84 2.89 -6.91
C SER A 99 20.88 3.21 -5.82
N CYS A 100 20.42 3.35 -4.58
CA CYS A 100 21.31 3.43 -3.42
C CYS A 100 22.04 2.10 -3.15
N CYS A 101 21.40 0.96 -3.42
CA CYS A 101 21.87 -0.38 -3.08
C CYS A 101 21.97 -1.29 -4.31
N GLY A 102 23.18 -1.75 -4.63
CA GLY A 102 23.42 -2.77 -5.65
C GLY A 102 24.76 -2.65 -6.38
N ILE A 103 24.82 -3.22 -7.59
CA ILE A 103 25.97 -3.19 -8.52
C ILE A 103 25.53 -2.94 -9.97
N GLY A 104 26.48 -2.57 -10.83
CA GLY A 104 26.28 -2.34 -12.27
C GLY A 104 26.25 -0.86 -12.63
N SER A 105 25.83 -0.52 -13.85
CA SER A 105 25.84 0.85 -14.37
C SER A 105 24.93 1.81 -13.60
N ASN A 106 23.89 1.29 -12.93
CA ASN A 106 22.91 2.07 -12.18
C ASN A 106 22.70 1.53 -10.76
N ASN A 107 23.67 0.76 -10.23
CA ASN A 107 23.56 -0.01 -9.00
C ASN A 107 22.31 -0.91 -8.94
N ALA A 108 21.82 -1.38 -10.09
CA ALA A 108 20.47 -1.95 -10.18
C ALA A 108 20.39 -3.48 -10.05
N PHE A 109 21.31 -4.09 -9.30
CA PHE A 109 21.29 -5.54 -9.03
C PHE A 109 21.96 -5.92 -7.70
N GLY A 110 21.55 -7.04 -7.11
CA GLY A 110 22.29 -7.67 -6.01
C GLY A 110 21.96 -7.19 -4.59
N CYS A 111 21.15 -6.15 -4.42
CA CYS A 111 20.71 -5.73 -3.07
C CYS A 111 19.94 -6.88 -2.38
N GLY A 112 20.38 -7.29 -1.19
CA GLY A 112 19.78 -8.39 -0.43
C GLY A 112 20.11 -9.81 -0.93
N TYR A 113 20.92 -9.97 -1.98
CA TYR A 113 21.35 -11.28 -2.47
C TYR A 113 22.56 -11.77 -1.67
N ILE A 114 22.43 -12.91 -0.99
CA ILE A 114 23.48 -13.47 -0.11
C ILE A 114 24.83 -13.72 -0.81
N ASN A 115 24.81 -13.94 -2.12
CA ASN A 115 26.00 -14.23 -2.95
C ASN A 115 26.43 -13.05 -3.85
N VAL A 116 25.94 -11.83 -3.60
CA VAL A 116 26.32 -10.64 -4.37
C VAL A 116 26.79 -9.55 -3.42
N HIS A 117 28.06 -9.13 -3.57
CA HIS A 117 28.61 -8.00 -2.82
C HIS A 117 28.11 -6.68 -3.41
N SER A 118 26.88 -6.29 -3.06
CA SER A 118 26.30 -4.99 -3.40
C SER A 118 26.92 -3.84 -2.62
N THR A 119 27.11 -2.71 -3.30
CA THR A 119 27.45 -1.44 -2.65
C THR A 119 26.19 -0.81 -2.06
N LEU A 120 26.30 -0.13 -0.92
CA LEU A 120 25.25 0.70 -0.34
C LEU A 120 25.73 2.17 -0.31
N CYS A 121 24.85 3.10 -0.69
CA CYS A 121 25.14 4.52 -0.65
C CYS A 121 25.22 5.06 0.79
N GLU A 122 26.03 6.10 1.01
CA GLU A 122 26.24 6.68 2.34
C GLU A 122 24.96 7.31 2.92
N TYR A 123 24.15 7.95 2.07
CA TYR A 123 22.96 8.68 2.52
C TYR A 123 21.70 8.33 1.69
N PRO A 124 20.93 7.29 2.10
CA PRO A 124 19.74 6.84 1.36
C PRO A 124 18.62 7.88 1.20
N ARG A 125 18.60 8.96 1.99
CA ARG A 125 17.62 10.04 1.84
C ARG A 125 17.90 10.96 0.65
N GLU A 126 19.06 10.86 0.01
CA GLU A 126 19.38 11.61 -1.21
C GLU A 126 18.97 10.92 -2.52
N TYR A 127 18.63 9.62 -2.44
CA TYR A 127 18.26 8.80 -3.58
C TYR A 127 16.74 8.67 -3.73
N LEU A 128 16.25 8.64 -4.97
CA LEU A 128 14.86 8.30 -5.27
C LEU A 128 14.61 6.78 -5.09
N PHE A 129 15.53 5.95 -5.58
CA PHE A 129 15.45 4.50 -5.57
C PHE A 129 16.38 3.88 -4.51
N PHE A 130 15.85 2.95 -3.72
CA PHE A 130 16.65 2.19 -2.76
C PHE A 130 17.41 1.07 -3.47
N ASP A 131 16.69 0.22 -4.19
CA ASP A 131 17.23 -0.85 -5.02
C ASP A 131 16.80 -0.65 -6.48
N SER A 132 16.85 -1.70 -7.31
CA SER A 132 16.61 -1.65 -8.74
C SER A 132 15.17 -1.34 -9.16
N GLN A 133 14.20 -1.42 -8.24
CA GLN A 133 12.76 -1.26 -8.50
C GLN A 133 12.02 -0.45 -7.41
N HIS A 134 12.49 -0.45 -6.17
CA HIS A 134 11.80 0.14 -5.02
C HIS A 134 12.30 1.54 -4.67
N ASN A 135 11.38 2.40 -4.23
CA ASN A 135 11.67 3.75 -3.74
C ASN A 135 12.35 3.74 -2.36
N THR A 136 13.14 4.78 -2.05
CA THR A 136 13.68 5.00 -0.70
C THR A 136 12.59 5.36 0.31
N GLN A 137 12.91 5.24 1.61
CA GLN A 137 12.00 5.63 2.70
C GLN A 137 11.52 7.08 2.54
N LYS A 138 12.42 8.03 2.20
CA LYS A 138 12.06 9.43 1.98
C LYS A 138 11.12 9.59 0.78
N ALA A 139 11.39 8.92 -0.34
CA ALA A 139 10.50 8.97 -1.49
C ALA A 139 9.09 8.43 -1.17
N ASN A 140 9.01 7.33 -0.39
CA ASN A 140 7.73 6.81 0.10
C ASN A 140 7.05 7.75 1.11
N GLU A 141 7.81 8.41 2.00
CA GLU A 141 7.34 9.44 2.94
C GLU A 141 6.70 10.63 2.19
N GLU A 142 7.39 11.19 1.20
CA GLU A 142 6.86 12.28 0.38
C GLU A 142 5.62 11.87 -0.44
N ILE A 143 5.60 10.67 -1.00
CA ILE A 143 4.48 10.18 -1.81
C ILE A 143 3.26 9.87 -0.92
N ALA A 144 3.47 9.36 0.30
CA ALA A 144 2.42 9.24 1.30
C ALA A 144 1.87 10.62 1.67
N ASN A 145 2.74 11.60 1.92
CA ASN A 145 2.34 12.98 2.21
C ASN A 145 1.51 13.57 1.05
N LEU A 146 1.90 13.41 -0.21
CA LEU A 146 1.09 13.81 -1.39
C LEU A 146 -0.29 13.12 -1.40
N PHE A 147 -0.35 11.84 -1.01
CA PHE A 147 -1.61 11.09 -0.99
C PHE A 147 -2.58 11.61 0.08
N PHE A 148 -2.06 11.99 1.26
CA PHE A 148 -2.85 12.57 2.35
C PHE A 148 -3.15 14.08 2.18
N SER A 149 -2.24 14.85 1.57
CA SER A 149 -2.26 16.33 1.55
C SER A 149 -3.30 16.96 0.63
N CYS A 150 -4.13 16.15 -0.04
CA CYS A 150 -5.21 16.61 -0.91
C CYS A 150 -4.76 17.30 -2.22
N ASP A 151 -3.56 17.00 -2.72
CA ASP A 151 -3.11 17.41 -4.06
C ASP A 151 -4.07 16.83 -5.12
N LYS A 152 -4.83 17.71 -5.78
CA LYS A 152 -5.84 17.33 -6.79
C LYS A 152 -5.24 16.96 -8.16
N ASP A 153 -3.98 17.34 -8.42
CA ASP A 153 -3.29 17.03 -9.67
C ASP A 153 -2.73 15.59 -9.67
N ILE A 154 -2.58 15.03 -8.46
CA ILE A 154 -2.07 13.68 -8.20
C ILE A 154 -3.18 12.77 -7.65
N VAL A 155 -4.12 13.28 -6.85
CA VAL A 155 -5.12 12.48 -6.12
C VAL A 155 -6.56 12.89 -6.48
N GLY A 156 -7.36 11.96 -7.00
CA GLY A 156 -8.76 12.23 -7.33
C GLY A 156 -9.56 10.97 -7.71
N PRO A 157 -10.91 11.02 -7.74
CA PRO A 157 -11.74 12.23 -7.75
C PRO A 157 -12.02 12.84 -6.36
N MET A 158 -11.82 12.07 -5.28
CA MET A 158 -11.86 12.57 -3.91
C MET A 158 -10.50 12.39 -3.25
N THR A 159 -10.16 13.29 -2.33
CA THR A 159 -8.89 13.22 -1.59
C THR A 159 -9.06 12.32 -0.35
N LEU A 160 -7.97 11.69 0.12
CA LEU A 160 -8.02 10.80 1.28
C LEU A 160 -8.68 11.45 2.51
N ARG A 161 -8.31 12.68 2.83
CA ARG A 161 -8.87 13.43 3.96
C ARG A 161 -10.38 13.61 3.85
N ARG A 162 -10.90 13.89 2.64
CA ARG A 162 -12.34 14.00 2.40
C ARG A 162 -13.01 12.63 2.53
N ALA A 163 -12.43 11.59 1.96
CA ALA A 163 -12.97 10.24 2.00
C ALA A 163 -13.03 9.70 3.44
N ALA A 164 -11.99 9.94 4.26
CA ALA A 164 -11.97 9.64 5.69
C ALA A 164 -13.03 10.44 6.48
N ALA A 165 -13.22 11.72 6.15
CA ALA A 165 -14.26 12.54 6.77
C ALA A 165 -15.69 12.05 6.43
N GLU A 166 -15.92 11.49 5.23
CA GLU A 166 -17.22 10.86 4.92
C GLU A 166 -17.43 9.52 5.66
N VAL A 167 -16.37 8.74 5.93
CA VAL A 167 -16.46 7.56 6.80
C VAL A 167 -16.90 7.96 8.21
N GLY A 168 -16.32 9.02 8.78
CA GLY A 168 -16.67 9.53 10.11
C GLY A 168 -18.11 10.04 10.26
N LYS A 169 -18.81 10.32 9.15
CA LYS A 169 -20.23 10.72 9.14
C LYS A 169 -21.20 9.55 8.93
N ARG A 170 -20.73 8.41 8.44
CA ARG A 170 -21.58 7.22 8.29
C ARG A 170 -21.99 6.74 9.67
N LYS A 171 -23.29 6.79 9.98
CA LYS A 171 -23.83 6.09 11.15
C LYS A 171 -23.37 4.63 11.06
N ARG A 172 -22.82 4.09 12.15
CA ARG A 172 -22.63 2.64 12.29
C ARG A 172 -23.97 1.99 11.93
N PRO A 173 -24.00 0.98 11.03
CA PRO A 173 -25.22 0.23 10.80
C PRO A 173 -25.74 -0.27 12.15
N GLU A 174 -26.98 0.08 12.50
CA GLU A 174 -27.62 -0.55 13.65
C GLU A 174 -27.62 -2.06 13.41
N SER A 175 -27.33 -2.81 14.47
CA SER A 175 -27.18 -4.27 14.41
C SER A 175 -28.38 -4.90 13.72
N PHE A 176 -28.12 -5.71 12.69
CA PHE A 176 -29.12 -6.36 11.86
C PHE A 176 -30.20 -7.07 12.70
N SER A 177 -31.45 -6.65 12.57
CA SER A 177 -32.64 -7.30 13.13
C SER A 177 -33.90 -6.76 12.41
N PRO A 178 -34.96 -7.53 12.14
CA PRO A 178 -35.11 -8.99 12.13
C PRO A 178 -35.68 -9.49 10.78
N THR A 179 -35.13 -9.05 9.64
CA THR A 179 -35.59 -9.51 8.31
C THR A 179 -35.11 -10.91 7.95
N VAL A 180 -33.98 -11.35 8.53
CA VAL A 180 -33.45 -12.71 8.32
C VAL A 180 -34.30 -13.75 9.04
N GLU A 181 -34.78 -13.47 10.27
CA GLU A 181 -35.70 -14.37 11.00
C GLU A 181 -37.00 -14.62 10.23
N LYS A 182 -37.57 -13.61 9.56
CA LYS A 182 -38.78 -13.77 8.75
C LYS A 182 -38.58 -14.59 7.47
N LEU A 183 -37.35 -14.74 6.99
CA LEU A 183 -37.01 -15.63 5.88
C LEU A 183 -36.71 -17.04 6.41
N ALA A 184 -35.95 -17.17 7.51
CA ALA A 184 -35.67 -18.45 8.16
C ALA A 184 -36.95 -19.13 8.68
N ALA A 185 -37.91 -18.39 9.23
CA ALA A 185 -39.22 -18.90 9.64
C ALA A 185 -40.10 -19.33 8.45
N ARG A 186 -39.78 -18.88 7.23
CA ARG A 186 -40.49 -19.28 6.00
C ARG A 186 -39.89 -20.54 5.39
N VAL A 187 -38.57 -20.68 5.47
CA VAL A 187 -37.84 -21.92 5.10
C VAL A 187 -38.17 -23.06 6.07
N LYS A 188 -38.24 -22.81 7.38
CA LYS A 188 -38.63 -23.83 8.37
C LYS A 188 -40.04 -24.41 8.17
N MET A 189 -40.97 -23.65 7.60
CA MET A 189 -42.31 -24.15 7.24
C MET A 189 -42.30 -25.08 6.01
N GLU A 190 -41.23 -25.06 5.22
CA GLU A 190 -41.03 -25.94 4.05
C GLU A 190 -40.13 -27.13 4.40
N GLU A 191 -39.23 -27.01 5.39
CA GLU A 191 -38.35 -28.09 5.86
C GLU A 191 -39.01 -29.04 6.89
N GLU A 192 -40.12 -28.66 7.55
CA GLU A 192 -40.81 -29.54 8.52
C GLU A 192 -41.68 -30.66 7.90
N GLU A 193 -41.79 -30.77 6.57
CA GLU A 193 -42.45 -31.91 5.90
C GLU A 193 -41.48 -33.08 5.53
N GLU A 194 -40.16 -32.95 5.72
CA GLU A 194 -39.18 -34.02 5.40
C GLU A 194 -38.18 -34.34 6.56
N GLY A 195 -38.61 -35.15 7.53
CA GLY A 195 -37.70 -36.00 8.35
C GLY A 195 -37.56 -37.40 7.71
N GLU A 196 -36.57 -38.27 7.97
CA GLU A 196 -35.49 -38.39 8.98
C GLU A 196 -34.19 -38.86 8.27
N GLU A 197 -32.98 -39.03 8.83
CA GLU A 197 -32.41 -39.01 10.20
C GLU A 197 -30.93 -38.53 10.10
N GLY A 198 -30.22 -38.34 11.23
CA GLY A 198 -28.75 -38.19 11.21
C GLY A 198 -28.14 -37.44 12.40
N ASN A 199 -27.95 -38.11 13.53
CA ASN A 199 -27.26 -37.60 14.73
C ASN A 199 -25.77 -37.21 14.50
N TYR A 200 -25.27 -36.13 15.13
CA TYR A 200 -24.14 -36.13 16.10
C TYR A 200 -23.61 -34.72 16.49
N ASP A 201 -23.53 -34.53 17.82
CA ASP A 201 -22.72 -33.61 18.64
C ASP A 201 -22.80 -32.06 18.52
N THR A 202 -23.07 -31.46 19.69
CA THR A 202 -23.07 -30.02 19.97
C THR A 202 -21.79 -29.60 20.71
N VAL A 203 -21.25 -28.42 20.38
CA VAL A 203 -20.34 -27.66 21.26
C VAL A 203 -20.77 -26.19 21.26
N GLU A 204 -20.87 -25.61 22.46
CA GLU A 204 -21.40 -24.26 22.69
C GLU A 204 -20.52 -23.15 22.11
N MET A 205 -21.13 -22.14 21.50
CA MET A 205 -20.49 -20.83 21.29
C MET A 205 -20.86 -19.88 22.42
N THR A 206 -19.91 -19.58 23.30
CA THR A 206 -20.04 -18.47 24.25
C THR A 206 -19.72 -17.13 23.59
N ALA A 207 -20.39 -16.07 24.03
CA ALA A 207 -20.35 -14.75 23.41
C ALA A 207 -19.21 -13.84 23.93
N ASP A 208 -19.07 -12.68 23.26
CA ASP A 208 -18.40 -11.46 23.72
C ASP A 208 -16.86 -11.40 23.79
N LYS A 209 -16.25 -10.89 22.70
CA LYS A 209 -15.83 -9.46 22.60
C LYS A 209 -15.10 -9.16 21.29
N ALA A 210 -15.46 -8.06 20.63
CA ALA A 210 -14.67 -7.54 19.51
C ALA A 210 -13.32 -6.97 20.02
N PRO A 211 -12.17 -7.32 19.40
CA PRO A 211 -10.86 -6.86 19.85
C PRO A 211 -10.63 -5.37 19.53
N PRO A 212 -9.78 -4.67 20.31
CA PRO A 212 -9.53 -3.23 20.16
C PRO A 212 -8.75 -2.90 18.88
N LEU A 213 -8.98 -1.71 18.33
CA LEU A 213 -8.35 -1.21 17.09
C LEU A 213 -6.94 -0.64 17.33
N THR A 214 -6.05 -1.44 17.93
CA THR A 214 -4.60 -1.17 17.92
C THR A 214 -3.88 -2.18 17.00
N PRO A 215 -2.74 -1.83 16.37
CA PRO A 215 -2.09 -2.68 15.35
C PRO A 215 -1.70 -4.10 15.84
N SER A 216 -1.58 -4.28 17.15
CA SER A 216 -1.33 -5.54 17.85
C SER A 216 -2.45 -6.59 17.76
N SER A 217 -3.66 -6.22 17.30
CA SER A 217 -4.82 -7.12 17.27
C SER A 217 -5.08 -7.76 15.89
N TRP A 218 -4.20 -7.56 14.90
CA TRP A 218 -4.27 -8.18 13.58
C TRP A 218 -3.48 -9.50 13.50
N MET A 219 -3.90 -10.51 14.25
CA MET A 219 -3.23 -11.82 14.24
C MET A 219 -3.17 -12.43 12.83
N GLY A 220 -4.18 -12.21 11.97
CA GLY A 220 -4.19 -12.72 10.59
C GLY A 220 -3.22 -12.05 9.60
N PHE A 221 -2.51 -10.97 9.97
CA PHE A 221 -1.45 -10.36 9.15
C PHE A 221 -0.05 -10.58 9.74
N TRP A 222 0.05 -10.81 11.05
CA TRP A 222 1.33 -10.92 11.76
C TRP A 222 1.65 -12.30 12.32
N ASP A 223 0.67 -13.22 12.44
CA ASP A 223 0.84 -14.46 13.19
C ASP A 223 0.00 -15.63 12.65
N VAL A 224 0.51 -16.29 11.61
CA VAL A 224 0.14 -17.68 11.29
C VAL A 224 1.39 -18.46 10.83
N GLY A 225 2.02 -19.16 11.77
CA GLY A 225 2.76 -20.40 11.51
C GLY A 225 4.06 -20.32 10.68
N GLY A 226 5.19 -20.20 11.38
CA GLY A 226 6.42 -20.93 11.02
C GLY A 226 7.06 -20.64 9.66
N ASP A 227 7.34 -19.37 9.34
CA ASP A 227 8.54 -18.89 8.60
C ASP A 227 8.37 -17.39 8.29
N GLY A 228 8.58 -16.55 9.31
CA GLY A 228 8.42 -15.09 9.20
C GLY A 228 9.50 -14.46 8.31
N ILE A 229 9.09 -13.87 7.16
CA ILE A 229 10.00 -13.26 6.18
C ILE A 229 10.73 -11.99 6.68
N PHE A 230 10.36 -11.49 7.86
CA PHE A 230 11.13 -10.51 8.63
C PHE A 230 11.44 -11.05 10.02
N SER A 231 12.57 -11.75 10.13
CA SER A 231 13.24 -11.96 11.42
C SER A 231 13.74 -10.61 11.95
N VAL A 232 12.87 -9.89 12.68
CA VAL A 232 13.30 -8.75 13.49
C VAL A 232 14.08 -9.30 14.69
N PRO A 233 15.40 -9.09 14.80
CA PRO A 233 16.16 -9.62 15.93
C PRO A 233 15.69 -8.95 17.23
N PRO A 234 15.65 -9.69 18.36
CA PRO A 234 15.23 -9.13 19.63
C PRO A 234 16.21 -8.02 20.05
N LEU A 235 15.68 -6.82 20.32
CA LEU A 235 16.44 -5.72 20.91
C LEU A 235 16.84 -6.12 22.34
N SER A 236 18.08 -6.56 22.51
CA SER A 236 18.65 -6.88 23.82
C SER A 236 18.87 -5.62 24.66
N PRO A 237 18.60 -5.67 25.98
CA PRO A 237 18.50 -4.47 26.81
C PRO A 237 19.83 -4.06 27.43
N THR A 238 20.52 -3.08 26.84
CA THR A 238 21.63 -2.37 27.51
C THR A 238 21.58 -0.86 27.27
N SER A 239 20.72 -0.18 28.04
CA SER A 239 20.93 1.23 28.36
C SER A 239 21.94 1.36 29.51
N PRO A 240 22.99 2.17 29.39
CA PRO A 240 23.62 2.79 30.54
C PRO A 240 22.82 4.04 30.91
N ASN A 241 22.12 4.00 32.04
CA ASN A 241 21.79 5.23 32.76
C ASN A 241 23.10 5.93 33.15
N PHE A 242 23.27 7.21 32.79
CA PHE A 242 24.11 8.12 33.57
C PHE A 242 23.47 9.51 33.62
N SER A 243 22.54 9.65 34.56
CA SER A 243 22.07 10.93 35.06
C SER A 243 23.02 11.44 36.15
N VAL A 244 23.96 12.33 35.81
CA VAL A 244 24.57 13.25 36.77
C VAL A 244 24.75 14.62 36.12
N ILE A 245 24.13 15.63 36.73
CA ILE A 245 24.38 17.05 36.46
C ILE A 245 25.63 17.47 37.25
N SER A 246 26.55 18.20 36.63
CA SER A 246 27.34 19.20 37.36
C SER A 246 27.67 20.37 36.45
N VAL A 247 27.59 21.57 37.02
CA VAL A 247 27.91 22.84 36.37
C VAL A 247 29.10 23.44 37.09
N SER A 248 30.25 23.51 36.40
CA SER A 248 31.35 24.47 36.57
C SER A 248 32.50 24.12 35.65
#